data_AF-A0A496SHC6-F1
#
_entry.id   AF-A0A496SHC6-F1
#
_cell.length_a   1.000
_cell.length_b   1.000
_cell.length_c   1.000
_cell.angle_alpha   90.00
_cell.angle_beta   90.00
_cell.angle_gamma   90.00
#
_symmetry.space_group_name_H-M   'P 1'
#
loop_
_entity.id
_entity.type
_entity.pdbx_description
1 polymer ?
#
loop_
_entity_poly.entity_id
_entity_poly.type
_entity_poly.pdbx_seq_one_letter_code
_entity_poly.pdbx_strand_id
1 'polypeptide(L)'
;EGAREVAVQCDGRSSVFLVNLGMLRGEGGKVVVITDLTSQRRLEQEKIRLEAVTQTVRALNHEINNPLAIICGKVELLLMRGELSEEVRKDLEAVERAARRIGYIVSKLMKVTRIATTELVEGFPMVDVERSTAEGDEG
;
A
#
# COMPACT_ATOMS: atom_id res chain seq x y z
N GLU A 1 15.95 -37.70 -1.59
CA GLU A 1 14.55 -37.30 -1.86
C GLU A 1 14.36 -35.91 -1.29
N GLY A 2 13.75 -35.00 -2.03
CA GLY A 2 13.60 -33.64 -1.54
C GLY A 2 12.72 -32.82 -2.47
N ALA A 3 11.81 -32.07 -1.87
CA ALA A 3 11.04 -31.04 -2.54
C ALA A 3 11.97 -29.86 -2.86
N ARG A 4 11.96 -29.38 -4.10
CA ARG A 4 12.72 -28.18 -4.48
C ARG A 4 11.82 -27.25 -5.28
N GLU A 5 11.81 -25.98 -4.91
CA GLU A 5 11.19 -24.95 -5.73
C GLU A 5 12.12 -24.52 -6.86
N VAL A 6 11.55 -24.39 -8.05
CA VAL A 6 12.25 -24.01 -9.27
C VAL A 6 11.46 -22.87 -9.90
N ALA A 7 12.06 -21.69 -9.93
CA ALA A 7 11.56 -20.57 -10.73
C ALA A 7 12.00 -20.76 -12.19
N VAL A 8 11.05 -20.68 -13.11
CA VAL A 8 11.26 -20.83 -14.55
C VAL A 8 10.78 -19.56 -15.23
N GLN A 9 11.61 -18.99 -16.09
CA GLN A 9 11.25 -17.85 -16.93
C GLN A 9 11.17 -18.31 -18.39
N CYS A 10 9.99 -18.22 -18.98
CA CYS A 10 9.72 -18.62 -20.37
C CYS A 10 8.79 -17.59 -21.02
N ASP A 11 9.13 -17.10 -22.21
CA ASP A 11 8.33 -16.11 -22.95
C ASP A 11 7.92 -14.87 -22.14
N GLY A 12 8.85 -14.38 -21.30
CA GLY A 12 8.61 -13.23 -20.41
C GLY A 12 7.70 -13.50 -19.22
N ARG A 13 7.17 -14.73 -19.06
CA ARG A 13 6.41 -15.15 -17.88
C ARG A 13 7.33 -15.83 -16.89
N SER A 14 7.18 -15.47 -15.62
CA SER A 14 7.85 -16.14 -14.50
C SER A 14 6.85 -17.08 -13.83
N SER A 15 7.22 -18.35 -13.72
CA SER A 15 6.43 -19.40 -13.08
C SER A 15 7.26 -20.09 -12.00
N VAL A 16 6.61 -20.50 -10.92
CA VAL A 16 7.27 -21.20 -9.81
C VAL A 16 6.69 -22.59 -9.71
N PHE A 17 7.55 -23.60 -9.73
CA PHE A 17 7.15 -25.01 -9.63
C PHE A 17 7.81 -25.67 -8.41
N LEU A 18 7.04 -26.48 -7.68
CA LEU A 18 7.58 -27.40 -6.70
C LEU A 18 7.83 -28.75 -7.37
N VAL A 19 9.09 -29.17 -7.40
CA VAL A 19 9.50 -30.46 -7.97
C VAL A 19 9.83 -31.42 -6.83
N ASN A 20 9.09 -32.53 -6.78
CA ASN A 20 9.32 -33.63 -5.85
C ASN A 20 9.81 -34.86 -6.62
N LEU A 21 11.00 -35.35 -6.25
CA LEU A 21 11.55 -36.58 -6.81
C LEU A 21 11.46 -37.70 -5.76
N GLY A 22 10.75 -38.77 -6.10
CA GLY A 22 10.62 -39.99 -5.29
C GLY A 22 11.05 -41.25 -6.04
N MET A 23 11.43 -42.27 -5.30
CA MET A 23 11.73 -43.60 -5.86
C MET A 23 10.51 -44.53 -5.69
N LEU A 24 10.19 -45.30 -6.73
CA LEU A 24 9.20 -46.37 -6.64
C LEU A 24 9.83 -47.62 -6.05
N ARG A 25 9.17 -48.22 -5.05
CA ARG A 25 9.61 -49.52 -4.50
C ARG A 25 9.25 -50.64 -5.46
N GLY A 26 10.19 -51.56 -5.70
CA GLY A 26 10.02 -52.71 -6.60
C GLY A 26 10.97 -52.64 -7.80
N GLU A 27 10.59 -51.92 -8.86
CA GLU A 27 11.27 -51.96 -10.17
C GLU A 27 12.34 -50.88 -10.41
N GLY A 28 12.67 -50.06 -9.40
CA GLY A 28 13.71 -49.02 -9.55
C GLY A 28 13.31 -47.79 -10.37
N GLY A 29 12.00 -47.54 -10.53
CA GLY A 29 11.47 -46.36 -11.21
C GLY A 29 11.62 -45.07 -10.39
N LYS A 30 11.68 -43.92 -11.08
CA LYS A 30 11.63 -42.58 -10.48
C LYS A 30 10.30 -41.92 -10.79
N VAL A 31 9.69 -41.28 -9.80
CA VAL A 31 8.51 -40.44 -9.97
C VAL A 31 8.91 -38.99 -9.75
N VAL A 32 8.48 -38.14 -10.67
CA VAL A 32 8.58 -36.68 -10.54
C VAL A 32 7.17 -36.13 -10.42
N VAL A 33 6.89 -35.41 -9.33
CA VAL A 33 5.67 -34.63 -9.19
C VAL A 33 6.04 -33.16 -9.33
N ILE A 34 5.35 -32.44 -10.21
CA ILE A 34 5.53 -31.01 -10.46
C ILE A 34 4.23 -30.31 -10.10
N THR A 35 4.28 -29.40 -9.14
CA THR A 35 3.13 -28.58 -8.74
C THR A 35 3.40 -27.13 -9.11
N ASP A 36 2.48 -26.49 -9.84
CA ASP A 36 2.55 -25.06 -10.12
C ASP A 36 2.16 -24.24 -8.87
N LEU A 37 3.10 -23.45 -8.38
CA LEU A 37 2.95 -22.54 -7.24
C LEU A 37 2.91 -21.06 -7.66
N THR A 38 2.88 -20.76 -8.96
CA THR A 38 3.02 -19.40 -9.50
C THR A 38 2.00 -18.44 -8.89
N SER A 39 0.72 -18.81 -8.91
CA SER A 39 -0.37 -17.98 -8.36
C SER A 39 -0.24 -17.78 -6.85
N GLN A 40 0.16 -18.82 -6.12
CA GLN A 40 0.33 -18.74 -4.66
C GLN A 40 1.47 -17.80 -4.28
N ARG A 41 2.63 -17.95 -4.94
CA ARG A 41 3.79 -17.08 -4.72
C ARG A 41 3.50 -15.63 -5.09
N ARG A 42 2.76 -15.38 -6.17
CA ARG A 42 2.33 -14.03 -6.55
C ARG A 42 1.42 -13.41 -5.50
N LEU A 43 0.41 -14.13 -5.03
CA LEU A 43 -0.49 -13.63 -3.98
C LEU A 43 0.24 -13.37 -2.66
N GLU A 44 1.18 -14.25 -2.29
CA GLU A 44 2.02 -14.08 -1.11
C GLU A 44 2.88 -12.81 -1.22
N GLN A 45 3.51 -12.57 -2.37
CA GLN A 45 4.28 -11.35 -2.63
C GLN A 45 3.40 -10.09 -2.63
N GLU A 46 2.21 -10.14 -3.24
CA GLU A 46 1.25 -9.03 -3.23
C GLU A 46 0.82 -8.70 -1.80
N LYS A 47 0.58 -9.72 -0.96
CA LYS A 47 0.27 -9.57 0.46
C LYS A 47 1.40 -8.92 1.23
N ILE A 48 2.64 -9.41 1.11
CA ILE A 48 3.82 -8.83 1.78
C ILE A 48 3.99 -7.36 1.38
N ARG A 49 3.83 -7.05 0.09
CA ARG A 49 3.94 -5.68 -0.41
C ARG A 49 2.85 -4.78 0.17
N LEU A 50 1.61 -5.25 0.24
CA LEU A 50 0.50 -4.52 0.85
C LEU A 50 0.71 -4.29 2.35
N GLU A 51 1.19 -5.30 3.09
CA GLU A 51 1.51 -5.19 4.51
C GLU A 51 2.58 -4.13 4.75
N ALA A 52 3.67 -4.14 3.96
CA ALA A 52 4.73 -3.15 4.04
C ALA A 52 4.19 -1.73 3.79
N VAL A 53 3.41 -1.52 2.73
CA VAL A 53 2.79 -0.22 2.43
C VAL A 53 1.86 0.22 3.56
N THR A 54 1.01 -0.68 4.05
CA THR A 54 0.05 -0.38 5.13
C THR A 54 0.76 0.00 6.43
N GLN A 55 1.85 -0.69 6.77
CA GLN A 55 2.67 -0.37 7.94
C GLN A 55 3.34 1.00 7.79
N THR A 56 3.91 1.32 6.63
CA THR A 56 4.48 2.64 6.35
C THR A 56 3.43 3.74 6.47
N VAL A 57 2.26 3.55 5.86
CA VAL A 57 1.15 4.52 5.91
C VAL A 57 0.66 4.75 7.35
N ARG A 58 0.58 3.69 8.17
CA ARG A 58 0.23 3.80 9.60
C ARG A 58 1.21 4.65 10.37
N ALA A 59 2.51 4.43 10.18
CA ALA A 59 3.55 5.23 10.82
C ALA A 59 3.43 6.71 10.41
N LEU A 60 3.31 6.98 9.11
CA LEU A 60 3.15 8.33 8.58
C LEU A 60 1.87 9.02 9.08
N ASN A 61 0.76 8.29 9.22
CA ASN A 61 -0.49 8.86 9.73
C ASN A 61 -0.32 9.46 11.13
N HIS A 62 0.31 8.74 12.05
CA HIS A 62 0.56 9.24 13.39
C HIS A 62 1.51 10.44 13.38
N GLU A 63 2.57 10.38 12.59
CA GLU A 63 3.57 11.46 12.51
C GLU A 63 3.05 12.72 11.81
N ILE A 64 2.11 12.61 10.87
CA ILE A 64 1.52 13.75 10.14
C ILE A 64 0.34 14.34 10.91
N ASN A 65 -0.53 13.53 11.50
CA ASN A 65 -1.71 14.04 12.20
C ASN A 65 -1.32 14.87 13.44
N ASN A 66 -0.19 14.57 14.08
CA ASN A 66 0.32 15.32 15.22
C ASN A 66 0.60 16.81 14.90
N PRO A 67 1.48 17.15 13.93
CA PRO A 67 1.71 18.54 13.55
C PRO A 67 0.45 19.19 12.95
N LEU A 68 -0.40 18.46 12.23
CA LEU A 68 -1.66 19.01 11.73
C LEU A 68 -2.60 19.43 12.87
N ALA A 69 -2.71 18.62 13.93
CA ALA A 69 -3.51 18.97 15.11
C ALA A 69 -2.98 20.24 15.78
N ILE A 70 -1.66 20.39 15.87
CA ILE A 70 -1.02 21.60 16.40
C ILE A 70 -1.35 22.81 15.51
N ILE A 71 -1.19 22.69 14.19
CA ILE A 71 -1.49 23.77 13.23
C ILE A 71 -2.95 24.21 13.35
N CYS A 72 -3.89 23.27 13.25
CA CYS A 72 -5.32 23.55 13.36
C CYS A 72 -5.66 24.19 14.70
N GLY A 73 -5.18 23.64 15.82
CA GLY A 73 -5.45 24.21 17.15
C GLY A 73 -4.87 25.62 17.33
N LYS A 74 -3.68 25.91 16.77
CA LYS A 74 -3.11 27.27 16.81
C LYS A 74 -3.94 28.25 15.98
N VAL A 75 -4.37 27.84 14.79
CA VAL A 75 -5.22 28.66 13.92
C VAL A 75 -6.56 28.95 14.59
N GLU A 76 -7.22 27.92 15.14
CA GLU A 76 -8.49 28.06 15.88
C GLU A 76 -8.35 29.03 17.06
N LEU A 77 -7.29 28.90 17.87
CA LEU A 77 -7.04 29.81 18.99
C LEU A 77 -6.81 31.26 18.54
N LEU A 78 -6.14 31.48 17.40
CA LEU A 78 -5.92 32.84 16.86
C LEU A 78 -7.22 33.44 16.34
N LEU A 79 -8.04 32.67 15.63
CA LEU A 79 -9.35 33.09 15.12
C LEU A 79 -10.32 33.48 16.26
N MET A 80 -10.21 32.82 17.42
CA MET A 80 -11.02 33.12 18.61
C MET A 80 -10.65 34.44 19.31
N ARG A 81 -9.41 34.95 19.16
CA ARG A 81 -8.93 36.16 19.88
C ARG A 81 -9.53 37.48 19.36
N GLY A 82 -10.23 37.48 18.22
CA GLY A 82 -11.06 38.61 17.77
C GLY A 82 -10.34 39.85 17.22
N GLU A 83 -9.07 40.08 17.57
CA GLU A 83 -8.26 41.24 17.15
C GLU A 83 -7.52 41.04 15.81
N LEU A 84 -8.18 40.46 14.80
CA LEU A 84 -7.57 40.19 13.50
C LEU A 84 -8.15 41.12 12.42
N SER A 85 -7.31 41.60 11.51
CA SER A 85 -7.81 42.19 10.26
C SER A 85 -8.52 41.13 9.42
N GLU A 86 -9.44 41.56 8.55
CA GLU A 86 -10.16 40.65 7.64
C GLU A 86 -9.22 39.86 6.72
N GLU A 87 -8.09 40.46 6.31
CA GLU A 87 -7.07 39.80 5.50
C GLU A 87 -6.42 38.64 6.26
N VAL A 88 -5.93 38.90 7.49
CA VAL A 88 -5.30 37.88 8.33
C VAL A 88 -6.28 36.77 8.70
N ARG A 89 -7.55 37.11 8.94
CA ARG A 89 -8.62 36.12 9.17
C ARG A 89 -8.75 35.17 7.99
N LYS A 90 -8.85 35.69 6.76
CA LYS A 90 -8.96 34.87 5.54
C LYS A 90 -7.75 33.97 5.32
N ASP A 91 -6.55 34.47 5.59
CA ASP A 91 -5.32 33.69 5.47
C ASP A 91 -5.30 32.53 6.47
N LEU A 92 -5.67 32.79 7.73
CA LEU A 92 -5.78 31.75 8.76
C LEU A 92 -6.80 30.68 8.39
N GLU A 93 -7.98 31.06 7.90
CA GLU A 93 -8.98 30.09 7.42
C GLU A 93 -8.46 29.29 6.20
N ALA A 94 -7.65 29.89 5.33
CA ALA A 94 -7.03 29.17 4.22
C ALA A 94 -6.01 28.14 4.70
N VAL A 95 -5.20 28.48 5.70
CA VAL A 95 -4.26 27.55 6.35
C VAL A 95 -5.04 26.39 7.00
N GLU A 96 -6.13 26.69 7.72
CA GLU A 96 -6.96 25.66 8.34
C GLU A 96 -7.52 24.67 7.31
N ARG A 97 -8.10 25.20 6.21
CA ARG A 97 -8.63 24.37 5.11
C ARG A 97 -7.54 23.50 4.49
N ALA A 98 -6.33 24.03 4.28
CA ALA A 98 -5.22 23.29 3.74
C ALA A 98 -4.77 22.17 4.70
N ALA A 99 -4.63 22.46 5.99
CA ALA A 99 -4.27 21.47 7.00
C ALA A 99 -5.30 20.33 7.10
N ARG A 100 -6.59 20.67 7.14
CA ARG A 100 -7.69 19.68 7.12
C ARG A 100 -7.67 18.83 5.84
N ARG A 101 -7.39 19.44 4.68
CA ARG A 101 -7.27 18.72 3.40
C ARG A 101 -6.12 17.71 3.42
N ILE A 102 -4.97 18.05 4.01
CA ILE A 102 -3.85 17.11 4.17
C ILE A 102 -4.29 15.92 5.03
N GLY A 103 -4.95 16.17 6.16
CA GLY A 103 -5.46 15.10 7.04
C GLY A 103 -6.43 14.17 6.32
N TYR A 104 -7.31 14.71 5.47
CA TYR A 104 -8.21 13.91 4.63
C TYR A 104 -7.48 13.04 3.59
N ILE A 105 -6.44 13.55 2.93
CA ILE A 105 -5.64 12.77 1.98
C ILE A 105 -4.92 11.63 2.70
N VAL A 106 -4.35 11.93 3.87
CA VAL A 106 -3.60 10.96 4.69
C VAL A 106 -4.53 9.87 5.24
N SER A 107 -5.79 10.19 5.56
CA SER A 107 -6.79 9.19 5.96
C SER A 107 -7.24 8.29 4.80
N LYS A 108 -7.26 8.79 3.55
CA LYS A 108 -7.51 7.92 2.38
C LYS A 108 -6.45 6.83 2.23
N LEU A 109 -5.19 7.14 2.51
CA LEU A 109 -4.11 6.15 2.46
C LEU A 109 -4.35 4.99 3.43
N MET A 110 -5.02 5.22 4.56
CA MET A 110 -5.37 4.16 5.53
C MET A 110 -6.39 3.15 5.00
N LYS A 111 -7.14 3.50 3.97
CA LYS A 111 -8.17 2.64 3.36
C LYS A 111 -7.64 1.79 2.21
N VAL A 112 -6.33 1.77 1.97
CA VAL A 112 -5.70 0.99 0.90
C VAL A 112 -5.80 -0.51 1.21
N THR A 113 -6.44 -1.26 0.31
CA THR A 113 -6.67 -2.72 0.43
C THR A 113 -5.96 -3.52 -0.66
N ARG A 114 -5.45 -2.84 -1.69
CA ARG A 114 -4.67 -3.43 -2.79
C ARG A 114 -3.71 -2.39 -3.36
N ILE A 115 -2.67 -2.81 -4.05
CA ILE A 115 -1.73 -1.89 -4.70
C ILE A 115 -2.08 -1.80 -6.18
N ALA A 116 -2.61 -0.64 -6.59
CA ALA A 116 -2.75 -0.25 -7.98
C ALA A 116 -1.67 0.78 -8.28
N THR A 117 -1.04 0.67 -9.46
CA THR A 117 -0.06 1.65 -9.91
C THR A 117 -0.51 2.31 -11.20
N THR A 118 -0.14 3.57 -11.37
CA THR A 118 -0.30 4.33 -12.61
C THR A 118 1.06 4.91 -13.02
N GLU A 119 1.28 5.05 -14.32
CA GLU A 119 2.47 5.69 -14.86
C GLU A 119 2.08 7.09 -15.35
N LEU A 120 2.26 8.08 -14.47
CA LEU A 120 2.04 9.48 -14.82
C LEU A 120 3.26 10.07 -15.57
N VAL A 121 4.43 9.52 -15.30
CA VAL A 121 5.71 9.83 -15.95
C VAL A 121 6.35 8.51 -16.36
N GLU A 122 6.85 8.45 -17.59
CA GLU A 122 7.47 7.25 -18.15
C GLU A 122 8.60 6.73 -17.24
N GLY A 123 8.48 5.46 -16.80
CA GLY A 123 9.45 4.81 -15.92
C GLY A 123 9.27 5.06 -14.42
N PHE A 124 8.27 5.84 -13.99
CA PHE A 124 8.01 6.14 -12.58
C PHE A 124 6.60 5.71 -12.15
N PRO A 125 6.40 4.43 -11.79
CA PRO A 125 5.11 3.95 -11.32
C PRO A 125 4.79 4.56 -9.94
N MET A 126 3.62 5.19 -9.83
CA MET A 126 3.10 5.74 -8.58
C MET A 126 1.92 4.92 -8.09
N VAL A 127 1.76 4.78 -6.77
CA VAL A 127 0.57 4.18 -6.18
C VAL A 127 -0.64 5.08 -6.45
N ASP A 128 -1.64 4.52 -7.09
CA ASP A 128 -2.92 5.18 -7.32
C ASP A 128 -3.83 4.91 -6.12
N VAL A 129 -3.92 5.89 -5.22
CA VAL A 129 -4.65 5.75 -3.96
C VAL A 129 -6.12 5.43 -4.18
N GLU A 130 -6.78 6.10 -5.13
CA GLU A 130 -8.22 5.89 -5.39
C GLU A 130 -8.49 4.48 -5.90
N ARG A 131 -7.66 3.99 -6.85
CA ARG A 131 -7.76 2.61 -7.33
C ARG A 131 -7.25 1.60 -6.30
N SER A 132 -6.50 2.02 -5.30
CA SER A 132 -5.97 1.18 -4.23
C SER A 132 -6.91 1.04 -3.04
N THR A 133 -7.87 1.94 -2.89
CA THR A 133 -8.94 1.86 -1.89
C THR A 133 -10.07 0.97 -2.39
N ALA A 134 -10.74 0.26 -1.48
CA ALA A 134 -12.01 -0.37 -1.81
C ALA A 134 -13.05 0.76 -2.00
N GLU A 135 -13.70 0.82 -3.17
CA GLU A 135 -14.89 1.65 -3.33
C GLU A 135 -15.96 1.11 -2.35
N GLY A 136 -16.40 1.97 -1.42
CA GLY A 136 -17.47 1.64 -0.47
C GLY A 136 -16.97 1.33 0.94
N ASP A 137 -16.59 2.38 1.67
CA ASP A 137 -16.78 2.41 3.13
C ASP A 137 -17.26 3.83 3.48
N GLU A 138 -18.48 4.10 3.00
CA GLU A 138 -19.40 5.07 3.58
C GLU A 138 -20.15 4.33 4.69
N GLY A 139 -19.67 4.52 5.92
CA GLY A 139 -20.35 4.16 7.15
C GLY A 139 -20.38 5.37 8.06
#